data_AF-A0A7W0YJJ3-F1
#
_entry.id   AF-A0A7W0YJJ3-F1
#
_cell.length_a   1.000
_cell.length_b   1.000
_cell.length_c   1.000
_cell.angle_alpha   90.00
_cell.angle_beta   90.00
_cell.angle_gamma   90.00
#
_symmetry.space_group_name_H-M   'P 1'
#
loop_
_entity.id
_entity.type
_entity.pdbx_description
1 polymer ?
#
loop_
_entity_poly.entity_id
_entity_poly.type
_entity_poly.pdbx_seq_one_letter_code
_entity_poly.pdbx_strand_id
1 'polypeptide(L)'
;MHKRRLAIGTCAALGWALFAGAPAVSGQEVTGQEGGATGAGVPKGVSVSQTMLSAAGGQNQNWLHTNGSYDQSRYYPGKQINTGNVKKLRAAFVVQTEVMESMETAPIVIDGVMYLTTSHNHIYAVDAATGKEFWHYKHKMGPVTTFCCGPNNRGVAISGDKLFMGTLDAKLLAFDAKSGKVLWETQIEDPEKGYSETMSPTVVENKVLIGTNGGEYGIRGFLKAYDAGTGKLLWTFYSIPEQGHEGVWAKTDATGRDMHRDIAAEKAALAQDASFYQTLGGGVWMNPAVDLKTRTAYFVVGNPSPDLYGAKRPGDNLYTNSLVAVDLNKGTHKCHFQYVAHDVWDLDAVSPPILVDVKDKGGKMIPGVIHGGKTGHVYVHDRSNCNLIRFSEAMIPQENMWVLPTPEGARMLPGANGGVEWSPMAFSPKTRMSYALNLHQPMTYHVEEADYPGGSKLWLGGAFKVIPGEKQWGRVAAVNVDDGKVAWKHDTEQPLIGGGLATAGDLFFFGEGNGSFNALDARNGKKLWSFNCGAGANAMPVSYMVGNKQYVAMGCGGNTQLDFKRGNSLFVYTLAD
;
A
#
# COMPACT_ATOMS: atom_id res chain seq x y z
N MET A 1 22.80 48.67 -58.03
CA MET A 1 23.93 47.73 -57.87
C MET A 1 23.65 46.82 -56.68
N HIS A 2 23.85 45.52 -56.89
CA HIS A 2 23.65 44.41 -55.97
C HIS A 2 24.64 44.40 -54.77
N LYS A 3 24.18 44.05 -53.55
CA LYS A 3 24.52 42.83 -52.76
C LYS A 3 24.49 43.04 -51.22
N ARG A 4 23.68 42.17 -50.57
CA ARG A 4 23.91 41.35 -49.35
C ARG A 4 24.48 42.04 -48.09
N ARG A 5 23.67 42.23 -47.03
CA ARG A 5 23.42 41.30 -45.90
C ARG A 5 24.70 40.69 -45.29
N LEU A 6 25.10 41.23 -44.14
CA LEU A 6 25.95 40.58 -43.15
C LEU A 6 25.13 40.44 -41.85
N ALA A 7 24.96 39.21 -41.38
CA ALA A 7 24.36 38.90 -40.10
C ALA A 7 25.48 38.79 -39.06
N ILE A 8 25.30 39.47 -37.92
CA ILE A 8 26.08 39.25 -36.70
C ILE A 8 25.06 38.85 -35.64
N GLY A 9 25.23 37.63 -35.13
CA GLY A 9 24.33 36.99 -34.18
C GLY A 9 24.40 37.64 -32.81
N THR A 10 23.23 37.93 -32.26
CA THR A 10 23.02 38.19 -30.84
C THR A 10 22.79 36.86 -30.13
N CYS A 11 23.67 36.52 -29.20
CA CYS A 11 23.44 35.47 -28.19
C CYS A 11 22.16 35.79 -27.42
N ALA A 12 21.11 35.01 -27.65
CA ALA A 12 19.98 34.93 -26.73
C ALA A 12 20.32 33.87 -25.68
N ALA A 13 20.57 34.32 -24.46
CA ALA A 13 20.62 33.45 -23.29
C ALA A 13 19.24 32.80 -23.10
N LEU A 14 19.15 31.49 -23.36
CA LEU A 14 18.00 30.68 -22.99
C LEU A 14 18.05 30.47 -21.48
N GLY A 15 17.22 31.24 -20.77
CA GLY A 15 16.98 31.06 -19.35
C GLY A 15 16.43 29.67 -19.07
N TRP A 16 17.11 28.95 -18.20
CA TRP A 16 16.61 27.72 -17.58
C TRP A 16 15.38 28.07 -16.76
N ALA A 17 14.20 27.68 -17.24
CA ALA A 17 13.01 27.64 -16.40
C ALA A 17 13.12 26.41 -15.48
N LEU A 18 13.82 26.59 -14.36
CA LEU A 18 13.61 25.78 -13.17
C LEU A 18 12.14 25.96 -12.78
N PHE A 19 11.30 24.95 -13.07
CA PHE A 19 10.04 24.83 -12.36
C PHE A 19 10.39 24.47 -10.92
N ALA A 20 10.58 25.52 -10.12
CA ALA A 20 10.46 25.44 -8.68
C ALA A 20 9.12 24.77 -8.39
N GLY A 21 9.16 23.64 -7.67
CA GLY A 21 7.95 23.09 -7.08
C GLY A 21 7.21 24.21 -6.38
N ALA A 22 5.93 24.37 -6.70
CA ALA A 22 5.07 25.22 -5.89
C ALA A 22 5.26 24.78 -4.44
N PRO A 23 5.42 25.70 -3.48
CA PRO A 23 5.46 25.30 -2.09
C PRO A 23 4.13 24.62 -1.82
N ALA A 24 4.17 23.32 -1.56
CA ALA A 24 3.08 22.69 -0.84
C ALA A 24 2.87 23.58 0.38
N VAL A 25 1.65 24.08 0.55
CA VAL A 25 1.24 24.61 1.85
C VAL A 25 1.24 23.40 2.76
N SER A 26 2.41 23.04 3.26
CA SER A 26 2.58 22.10 4.36
C SER A 26 1.71 22.67 5.46
N GLY A 27 0.70 21.92 5.92
CA GLY A 27 0.05 22.24 7.18
C GLY A 27 1.16 22.52 8.19
N GLN A 28 1.22 23.75 8.71
CA GLN A 28 2.12 24.08 9.79
C GLN A 28 1.70 23.25 10.99
N GLU A 29 2.34 22.09 11.18
CA GLU A 29 2.42 21.52 12.51
C GLU A 29 3.31 22.46 13.32
N VAL A 30 2.77 22.93 14.45
CA VAL A 30 3.50 23.82 15.35
C VAL A 30 4.66 23.01 15.93
N THR A 31 5.88 23.26 15.44
CA THR A 31 7.11 22.75 16.04
C THR A 31 7.14 23.15 17.52
N GLY A 32 6.98 22.18 18.42
CA GLY A 32 7.00 22.42 19.87
C GLY A 32 5.87 21.80 20.71
N GLN A 33 4.92 21.03 20.13
CA GLN A 33 3.95 20.31 20.97
C GLN A 33 4.60 19.17 21.77
N GLU A 34 4.25 19.09 23.06
CA GLU A 34 4.53 17.90 23.88
C GLU A 34 3.67 16.74 23.35
N GLY A 35 4.31 15.68 22.84
CA GLY A 35 3.61 14.48 22.41
C GLY A 35 2.91 13.83 23.60
N GLY A 36 1.68 13.37 23.40
CA GLY A 36 0.88 12.83 24.49
C GLY A 36 -0.55 12.52 24.11
N ALA A 37 -1.20 11.71 24.94
CA ALA A 37 -2.63 11.43 24.83
C ALA A 37 -3.43 12.45 25.67
N THR A 38 -4.50 12.96 25.10
CA THR A 38 -5.48 13.84 25.76
C THR A 38 -6.86 13.19 25.75
N GLY A 39 -7.77 13.60 26.64
CA GLY A 39 -9.15 13.10 26.71
C GLY A 39 -9.47 12.25 27.94
N ALA A 40 -10.72 11.81 28.04
CA ALA A 40 -11.27 11.11 29.22
C ALA A 40 -11.05 9.59 29.19
N GLY A 41 -10.55 9.06 28.07
CA GLY A 41 -10.42 7.63 27.85
C GLY A 41 -11.74 6.97 27.45
N VAL A 42 -11.64 5.73 26.96
CA VAL A 42 -12.79 4.91 26.61
C VAL A 42 -13.53 4.49 27.91
N PRO A 43 -14.85 4.63 28.01
CA PRO A 43 -15.59 4.39 29.26
C PRO A 43 -15.75 2.91 29.63
N LYS A 44 -15.23 1.98 28.82
CA LYS A 44 -15.33 0.53 29.01
C LYS A 44 -13.96 -0.15 28.81
N GLY A 45 -13.86 -1.39 29.25
CA GLY A 45 -12.70 -2.23 28.93
C GLY A 45 -12.65 -2.54 27.43
N VAL A 46 -11.45 -2.53 26.87
CA VAL A 46 -11.17 -2.95 25.50
C VAL A 46 -10.18 -4.10 25.59
N SER A 47 -10.54 -5.27 25.06
CA SER A 47 -9.64 -6.42 25.02
C SER A 47 -9.94 -7.30 23.83
N VAL A 48 -8.93 -7.56 23.00
CA VAL A 48 -9.03 -8.41 21.81
C VAL A 48 -8.19 -9.66 22.00
N SER A 49 -8.83 -10.81 22.16
CA SER A 49 -8.12 -12.09 22.29
C SER A 49 -7.57 -12.58 20.95
N GLN A 50 -6.56 -13.46 20.99
CA GLN A 50 -6.07 -14.14 19.78
C GLN A 50 -7.20 -14.90 19.06
N THR A 51 -8.15 -15.50 19.80
CA THR A 51 -9.31 -16.18 19.21
C THR A 51 -10.17 -15.22 18.39
N MET A 52 -10.37 -13.98 18.86
CA MET A 52 -11.10 -12.96 18.10
C MET A 52 -10.34 -12.55 16.83
N LEU A 53 -9.02 -12.35 16.92
CA LEU A 53 -8.19 -12.05 15.75
C LEU A 53 -8.24 -13.17 14.71
N SER A 54 -8.15 -14.43 15.14
CA SER A 54 -8.22 -15.60 14.25
C SER A 54 -9.61 -15.77 13.61
N ALA A 55 -10.69 -15.37 14.30
CA ALA A 55 -12.05 -15.47 13.81
C ALA A 55 -12.53 -14.23 13.02
N ALA A 56 -11.71 -13.18 12.90
CA ALA A 56 -12.12 -11.86 12.44
C ALA A 56 -12.82 -11.87 11.07
N GLY A 57 -12.35 -12.68 10.11
CA GLY A 57 -12.94 -12.76 8.76
C GLY A 57 -14.31 -13.44 8.69
N GLY A 58 -14.72 -14.17 9.73
CA GLY A 58 -15.99 -14.90 9.79
C GLY A 58 -17.10 -14.19 10.58
N GLN A 59 -16.79 -13.04 11.20
CA GLN A 59 -17.72 -12.29 12.04
C GLN A 59 -18.02 -10.91 11.44
N ASN A 60 -19.15 -10.33 11.82
CA ASN A 60 -19.60 -9.01 11.33
C ASN A 60 -19.69 -7.94 12.43
N GLN A 61 -19.39 -8.27 13.68
CA GLN A 61 -19.53 -7.31 14.77
C GLN A 61 -18.43 -6.22 14.71
N ASN A 62 -17.20 -6.64 14.46
CA ASN A 62 -15.99 -5.86 14.61
C ASN A 62 -15.19 -5.81 13.30
N TRP A 63 -14.24 -4.86 13.21
CA TRP A 63 -13.21 -4.81 12.18
C TRP A 63 -11.85 -4.80 12.86
N LEU A 64 -11.23 -5.98 13.01
CA LEU A 64 -10.11 -6.19 13.95
C LEU A 64 -8.72 -6.17 13.30
N HIS A 65 -8.65 -6.31 11.97
CA HIS A 65 -7.43 -6.20 11.19
C HIS A 65 -7.61 -5.14 10.12
N THR A 66 -6.54 -4.47 9.74
CA THR A 66 -6.51 -3.46 8.66
C THR A 66 -7.23 -3.94 7.40
N ASN A 67 -6.98 -5.18 6.98
CA ASN A 67 -7.59 -5.83 5.82
C ASN A 67 -8.68 -6.87 6.17
N GLY A 68 -9.32 -6.72 7.34
CA GLY A 68 -10.48 -7.49 7.78
C GLY A 68 -10.17 -8.85 8.43
N SER A 69 -9.12 -9.54 7.99
CA SER A 69 -8.67 -10.82 8.54
C SER A 69 -7.18 -11.05 8.30
N TYR A 70 -6.63 -12.13 8.87
CA TYR A 70 -5.29 -12.60 8.52
C TYR A 70 -5.12 -12.99 7.05
N ASP A 71 -6.21 -13.39 6.38
CA ASP A 71 -6.21 -13.69 4.94
C ASP A 71 -6.20 -12.42 4.09
N GLN A 72 -6.47 -11.25 4.68
CA GLN A 72 -6.52 -9.94 4.03
C GLN A 72 -7.57 -9.76 2.92
N SER A 73 -8.65 -10.54 2.97
CA SER A 73 -9.66 -10.55 1.89
C SER A 73 -10.45 -9.26 1.73
N ARG A 74 -10.44 -8.36 2.72
CA ARG A 74 -11.29 -7.17 2.78
C ARG A 74 -12.75 -7.48 2.44
N TYR A 75 -13.19 -8.64 2.91
CA TYR A 75 -14.57 -9.11 2.80
C TYR A 75 -15.28 -8.98 4.14
N TYR A 76 -16.38 -8.25 4.16
CA TYR A 76 -17.24 -8.14 5.32
C TYR A 76 -18.44 -9.11 5.23
N PRO A 77 -18.60 -10.04 6.18
CA PRO A 77 -19.65 -11.06 6.08
C PRO A 77 -21.06 -10.53 6.43
N GLY A 78 -21.20 -9.29 6.89
CA GLY A 78 -22.50 -8.66 7.11
C GLY A 78 -23.22 -8.28 5.80
N LYS A 79 -24.55 -8.37 5.84
CA LYS A 79 -25.44 -8.17 4.68
C LYS A 79 -26.64 -7.25 4.94
N GLN A 80 -26.66 -6.52 6.05
CA GLN A 80 -27.78 -5.62 6.36
C GLN A 80 -27.85 -4.51 5.29
N ILE A 81 -26.71 -3.96 4.90
CA ILE A 81 -26.56 -3.14 3.70
C ILE A 81 -26.29 -4.07 2.52
N ASN A 82 -27.13 -4.00 1.49
CA ASN A 82 -27.06 -4.86 0.31
C ASN A 82 -27.58 -4.14 -0.95
N THR A 83 -27.49 -4.80 -2.10
CA THR A 83 -27.91 -4.26 -3.40
C THR A 83 -29.37 -3.75 -3.45
N GLY A 84 -30.26 -4.26 -2.60
CA GLY A 84 -31.67 -3.83 -2.54
C GLY A 84 -31.90 -2.52 -1.78
N ASN A 85 -31.01 -2.16 -0.85
CA ASN A 85 -31.23 -1.03 0.06
C ASN A 85 -30.08 0.00 0.10
N VAL A 86 -28.92 -0.25 -0.53
CA VAL A 86 -27.76 0.66 -0.50
C VAL A 86 -28.07 2.08 -0.97
N LYS A 87 -29.06 2.27 -1.86
CA LYS A 87 -29.53 3.62 -2.27
C LYS A 87 -30.07 4.48 -1.11
N LYS A 88 -30.42 3.87 0.03
CA LYS A 88 -30.89 4.54 1.26
C LYS A 88 -29.76 4.89 2.22
N LEU A 89 -28.51 4.57 1.90
CA LEU A 89 -27.36 4.87 2.73
C LEU A 89 -27.15 6.40 2.83
N ARG A 90 -26.89 6.89 4.04
CA ARG A 90 -26.64 8.32 4.36
C ARG A 90 -25.50 8.43 5.35
N ALA A 91 -24.83 9.58 5.38
CA ALA A 91 -23.88 9.88 6.45
C ALA A 91 -24.62 9.95 7.79
N ALA A 92 -24.21 9.13 8.77
CA ALA A 92 -24.71 9.16 10.13
C ALA A 92 -24.02 10.26 10.94
N PHE A 93 -22.70 10.32 10.83
CA PHE A 93 -21.85 11.31 11.47
C PHE A 93 -20.54 11.47 10.69
N VAL A 94 -19.79 12.51 11.03
CA VAL A 94 -18.46 12.78 10.50
C VAL A 94 -17.53 13.01 11.68
N VAL A 95 -16.34 12.39 11.65
CA VAL A 95 -15.25 12.70 12.56
C VAL A 95 -14.30 13.63 11.83
N GLN A 96 -14.10 14.83 12.37
CA GLN A 96 -13.14 15.79 11.85
C GLN A 96 -11.84 15.68 12.65
N THR A 97 -10.72 15.39 12.00
CA THR A 97 -9.39 15.40 12.62
C THR A 97 -8.76 16.79 12.47
N GLU A 98 -7.74 17.10 13.26
CA GLU A 98 -7.01 18.37 13.11
C GLU A 98 -5.99 18.36 11.95
N VAL A 99 -5.69 17.17 11.39
CA VAL A 99 -4.66 16.97 10.37
C VAL A 99 -5.30 16.99 8.98
N MET A 100 -5.07 18.08 8.23
CA MET A 100 -5.49 18.23 6.84
C MET A 100 -4.40 17.78 5.88
N GLU A 101 -4.35 16.48 5.64
CA GLU A 101 -3.35 15.80 4.82
C GLU A 101 -3.92 14.45 4.34
N SER A 102 -3.15 13.71 3.55
CA SER A 102 -3.53 12.39 3.04
C SER A 102 -4.06 11.44 4.12
N MET A 103 -5.17 10.77 3.83
CA MET A 103 -5.73 9.75 4.71
C MET A 103 -5.71 8.40 4.01
N GLU A 104 -4.84 7.50 4.47
CA GLU A 104 -4.75 6.12 3.97
C GLU A 104 -5.27 5.09 4.98
N THR A 105 -5.73 5.54 6.15
CA THR A 105 -6.15 4.71 7.29
C THR A 105 -7.24 3.68 6.96
N ALA A 106 -7.14 2.49 7.55
CA ALA A 106 -8.25 1.58 7.79
C ALA A 106 -8.60 1.60 9.29
N PRO A 107 -9.73 2.19 9.71
CA PRO A 107 -10.08 2.22 11.12
C PRO A 107 -10.26 0.82 11.71
N ILE A 108 -9.76 0.60 12.91
CA ILE A 108 -10.01 -0.61 13.70
C ILE A 108 -11.24 -0.36 14.57
N VAL A 109 -12.22 -1.26 14.53
CA VAL A 109 -13.45 -1.13 15.30
C VAL A 109 -13.67 -2.36 16.18
N ILE A 110 -13.74 -2.14 17.49
CA ILE A 110 -13.99 -3.18 18.49
C ILE A 110 -15.08 -2.71 19.46
N ASP A 111 -16.16 -3.50 19.52
CA ASP A 111 -17.30 -3.29 20.40
C ASP A 111 -17.91 -1.89 20.31
N GLY A 112 -17.77 -1.19 19.18
CA GLY A 112 -18.26 0.19 19.02
C GLY A 112 -17.29 1.28 19.47
N VAL A 113 -16.02 0.95 19.72
CA VAL A 113 -14.91 1.92 19.77
C VAL A 113 -14.18 1.84 18.44
N MET A 114 -13.93 2.98 17.82
CA MET A 114 -13.18 3.09 16.57
C MET A 114 -11.85 3.79 16.83
N TYR A 115 -10.77 3.18 16.34
CA TYR A 115 -9.43 3.73 16.33
C TYR A 115 -9.04 4.09 14.89
N LEU A 116 -8.70 5.35 14.64
CA LEU A 116 -8.21 5.79 13.33
C LEU A 116 -6.89 6.55 13.48
N THR A 117 -6.04 6.46 12.46
CA THR A 117 -4.83 7.27 12.35
C THR A 117 -4.96 8.36 11.29
N THR A 118 -4.05 9.33 11.35
CA THR A 118 -3.86 10.37 10.34
C THR A 118 -2.41 10.39 9.89
N SER A 119 -2.11 11.22 8.88
CA SER A 119 -0.74 11.67 8.65
C SER A 119 -0.08 12.21 9.91
N HIS A 120 1.24 12.17 9.93
CA HIS A 120 2.07 12.55 11.10
C HIS A 120 1.84 11.68 12.35
N ASN A 121 1.28 10.47 12.16
CA ASN A 121 1.15 9.44 13.19
C ASN A 121 0.29 9.83 14.42
N HIS A 122 -0.82 10.55 14.22
CA HIS A 122 -1.80 10.72 15.30
C HIS A 122 -2.71 9.49 15.39
N ILE A 123 -3.28 9.24 16.58
CA ILE A 123 -4.32 8.22 16.79
C ILE A 123 -5.52 8.85 17.50
N TYR A 124 -6.71 8.65 16.98
CA TYR A 124 -7.97 9.03 17.62
C TYR A 124 -8.72 7.77 18.04
N ALA A 125 -9.26 7.78 19.25
CA ALA A 125 -10.31 6.85 19.67
C ALA A 125 -11.64 7.56 19.74
N VAL A 126 -12.64 7.07 19.03
CA VAL A 126 -13.97 7.66 18.95
C VAL A 126 -15.05 6.62 19.18
N ASP A 127 -16.22 7.07 19.61
CA ASP A 127 -17.43 6.27 19.63
C ASP A 127 -17.88 5.96 18.20
N ALA A 128 -17.97 4.69 17.85
CA ALA A 128 -18.23 4.26 16.48
C ALA A 128 -19.70 4.41 16.05
N ALA A 129 -20.60 4.90 16.91
CA ALA A 129 -21.99 5.20 16.55
C ALA A 129 -22.28 6.71 16.52
N THR A 130 -21.48 7.52 17.20
CA THR A 130 -21.72 8.97 17.35
C THR A 130 -20.58 9.85 16.87
N GLY A 131 -19.38 9.31 16.69
CA GLY A 131 -18.17 10.07 16.35
C GLY A 131 -17.58 10.86 17.52
N LYS A 132 -18.13 10.72 18.74
CA LYS A 132 -17.62 11.40 19.93
C LYS A 132 -16.20 10.92 20.23
N GLU A 133 -15.25 11.84 20.31
CA GLU A 133 -13.88 11.55 20.72
C GLU A 133 -13.81 11.13 22.20
N PHE A 134 -13.07 10.06 22.46
CA PHE A 134 -12.69 9.61 23.79
C PHE A 134 -11.31 10.11 24.18
N TRP A 135 -10.34 9.92 23.28
CA TRP A 135 -8.97 10.38 23.43
C TRP A 135 -8.29 10.58 22.07
N HIS A 136 -7.25 11.41 22.07
CA HIS A 136 -6.41 11.69 20.90
C HIS A 136 -4.94 11.71 21.33
N TYR A 137 -4.11 10.92 20.64
CA TYR A 137 -2.66 10.91 20.76
C TYR A 137 -2.02 11.65 19.58
N LYS A 138 -1.13 12.59 19.89
CA LYS A 138 -0.26 13.27 18.92
C LYS A 138 1.15 12.77 19.06
N HIS A 139 1.71 12.21 18.00
CA HIS A 139 3.09 11.76 18.00
C HIS A 139 4.04 12.95 17.93
N LYS A 140 5.03 12.99 18.82
CA LYS A 140 6.12 13.96 18.73
C LYS A 140 7.18 13.40 17.79
N MET A 141 7.11 13.83 16.54
CA MET A 141 8.05 13.41 15.51
C MET A 141 9.51 13.70 15.89
N GLY A 142 10.41 12.78 15.57
CA GLY A 142 11.84 13.00 15.63
C GLY A 142 12.34 14.13 14.71
N PRO A 143 13.59 14.59 14.88
CA PRO A 143 14.16 15.68 14.09
C PRO A 143 14.36 15.32 12.61
N VAL A 144 14.41 14.03 12.29
CA VAL A 144 14.61 13.51 10.94
C VAL A 144 13.39 12.68 10.57
N THR A 145 12.78 13.05 9.45
CA THR A 145 11.74 12.24 8.79
C THR A 145 12.04 12.17 7.31
N THR A 146 12.20 10.94 6.82
CA THR A 146 12.57 10.66 5.44
C THR A 146 11.53 9.70 4.86
N PHE A 147 10.66 10.21 4.00
CA PHE A 147 9.58 9.44 3.37
C PHE A 147 9.31 9.94 1.95
N CYS A 148 9.10 9.02 0.99
CA CYS A 148 8.99 9.37 -0.43
C CYS A 148 7.67 10.09 -0.75
N CYS A 149 6.56 9.52 -0.28
CA CYS A 149 5.30 9.63 -1.01
C CYS A 149 4.19 10.25 -0.14
N GLY A 150 4.61 11.11 0.80
CA GLY A 150 3.76 11.79 1.77
C GLY A 150 3.90 11.24 3.20
N PRO A 151 3.47 12.01 4.21
CA PRO A 151 3.54 11.64 5.61
C PRO A 151 2.42 10.63 5.96
N ASN A 152 2.34 9.52 5.23
CA ASN A 152 1.20 8.60 5.30
C ASN A 152 1.27 7.69 6.53
N ASN A 153 0.09 7.33 7.05
CA ASN A 153 -0.04 6.24 8.02
C ASN A 153 -1.30 5.41 7.70
N ARG A 154 -1.15 4.09 7.61
CA ARG A 154 -2.22 3.18 7.16
C ARG A 154 -3.05 2.55 8.28
N GLY A 155 -2.74 2.85 9.54
CA GLY A 155 -3.57 2.44 10.68
C GLY A 155 -2.77 1.84 11.85
N VAL A 156 -3.52 1.35 12.83
CA VAL A 156 -3.01 0.62 13.99
C VAL A 156 -3.39 -0.86 13.92
N ALA A 157 -2.69 -1.70 14.67
CA ALA A 157 -3.18 -3.04 15.03
C ALA A 157 -3.64 -3.08 16.49
N ILE A 158 -4.48 -4.04 16.85
CA ILE A 158 -4.98 -4.25 18.22
C ILE A 158 -4.75 -5.68 18.69
N SER A 159 -4.34 -5.86 19.95
CA SER A 159 -4.28 -7.16 20.61
C SER A 159 -4.28 -6.98 22.12
N GLY A 160 -5.06 -7.80 22.83
CA GLY A 160 -5.37 -7.58 24.23
C GLY A 160 -5.94 -6.16 24.41
N ASP A 161 -5.41 -5.45 25.38
CA ASP A 161 -5.71 -4.06 25.70
C ASP A 161 -4.80 -3.04 25.00
N LYS A 162 -4.05 -3.46 23.97
CA LYS A 162 -3.01 -2.64 23.33
C LYS A 162 -3.28 -2.32 21.88
N LEU A 163 -2.90 -1.10 21.48
CA LEU A 163 -2.75 -0.70 20.08
C LEU A 163 -1.26 -0.67 19.71
N PHE A 164 -0.95 -0.87 18.44
CA PHE A 164 0.41 -0.82 17.90
C PHE A 164 0.46 0.04 16.64
N MET A 165 1.48 0.90 16.52
CA MET A 165 1.66 1.81 15.38
C MET A 165 3.14 1.93 14.99
N GLY A 166 3.42 1.89 13.69
CA GLY A 166 4.71 2.32 13.12
C GLY A 166 4.70 3.82 12.81
N THR A 167 5.84 4.48 12.97
CA THR A 167 5.99 5.94 12.79
C THR A 167 6.95 6.36 11.68
N LEU A 168 6.77 7.58 11.18
CA LEU A 168 7.59 8.15 10.09
C LEU A 168 9.04 8.42 10.52
N ASP A 169 9.35 8.44 11.81
CA ASP A 169 10.70 8.47 12.39
C ASP A 169 11.25 7.07 12.74
N ALA A 170 10.73 6.03 12.07
CA ALA A 170 11.17 4.64 12.11
C ALA A 170 11.07 3.97 13.49
N LYS A 171 9.97 4.20 14.23
CA LYS A 171 9.71 3.56 15.52
C LYS A 171 8.47 2.68 15.51
N LEU A 172 8.43 1.74 16.45
CA LEU A 172 7.26 0.95 16.82
C LEU A 172 6.81 1.36 18.21
N LEU A 173 5.55 1.75 18.36
CA LEU A 173 4.96 2.13 19.64
C LEU A 173 3.80 1.20 19.99
N ALA A 174 3.66 0.90 21.29
CA ALA A 174 2.44 0.32 21.84
C ALA A 174 1.73 1.29 22.77
N PHE A 175 0.40 1.24 22.76
CA PHE A 175 -0.46 2.14 23.51
C PHE A 175 -1.49 1.34 24.31
N ASP A 176 -1.88 1.84 25.47
CA ASP A 176 -3.09 1.40 26.16
C ASP A 176 -4.31 1.83 25.33
N ALA A 177 -5.09 0.88 24.83
CA ALA A 177 -6.22 1.14 23.93
C ALA A 177 -7.32 1.97 24.59
N LYS A 178 -7.41 1.95 25.92
CA LYS A 178 -8.41 2.70 26.68
C LYS A 178 -8.05 4.17 26.83
N SER A 179 -6.79 4.51 27.07
CA SER A 179 -6.34 5.85 27.43
C SER A 179 -5.43 6.53 26.40
N GLY A 180 -4.92 5.79 25.42
CA GLY A 180 -3.95 6.29 24.45
C GLY A 180 -2.53 6.46 25.02
N LYS A 181 -2.28 6.08 26.28
CA LYS A 181 -0.95 6.20 26.89
C LYS A 181 0.04 5.25 26.22
N VAL A 182 1.21 5.76 25.87
CA VAL A 182 2.33 4.95 25.39
C VAL A 182 2.78 4.00 26.51
N LEU A 183 2.84 2.71 26.19
CA LEU A 183 3.29 1.64 27.09
C LEU A 183 4.77 1.31 26.88
N TRP A 184 5.20 1.29 25.62
CA TRP A 184 6.59 1.13 25.23
C TRP A 184 6.82 1.71 23.83
N GLU A 185 8.09 2.01 23.53
CA GLU A 185 8.58 2.50 22.25
C GLU A 185 9.85 1.72 21.88
N THR A 186 10.07 1.45 20.59
CA THR A 186 11.27 0.78 20.08
C THR A 186 11.68 1.41 18.75
N GLN A 187 12.94 1.84 18.64
CA GLN A 187 13.52 2.25 17.37
C GLN A 187 13.69 1.02 16.47
N ILE A 188 13.08 1.04 15.28
CA ILE A 188 13.13 -0.07 14.32
C ILE A 188 14.43 0.00 13.51
N GLU A 189 14.73 1.19 13.01
CA GLU A 189 15.92 1.53 12.20
C GLU A 189 16.25 3.02 12.31
N ASP A 190 17.35 3.42 11.69
CA ASP A 190 17.84 4.80 11.64
C ASP A 190 17.16 5.64 10.53
N PRO A 191 16.31 6.64 10.86
CA PRO A 191 15.64 7.46 9.85
C PRO A 191 16.61 8.35 9.04
N GLU A 192 17.84 8.58 9.50
CA GLU A 192 18.87 9.28 8.72
C GLU A 192 19.33 8.46 7.51
N LYS A 193 19.15 7.13 7.56
CA LYS A 193 19.45 6.21 6.47
C LYS A 193 18.27 5.95 5.53
N GLY A 194 17.20 6.75 5.63
CA GLY A 194 16.06 6.66 4.72
C GLY A 194 14.93 5.72 5.15
N TYR A 195 15.02 5.13 6.36
CA TYR A 195 13.96 4.28 6.89
C TYR A 195 12.80 5.10 7.46
N SER A 196 11.58 4.65 7.19
CA SER A 196 10.35 5.15 7.80
C SER A 196 9.27 4.07 7.82
N GLU A 197 8.22 4.25 8.62
CA GLU A 197 7.10 3.31 8.68
C GLU A 197 5.77 3.96 8.32
N THR A 198 5.18 3.51 7.21
CA THR A 198 3.84 3.96 6.77
C THR A 198 2.77 2.88 6.92
N MET A 199 3.17 1.60 6.97
CA MET A 199 2.24 0.47 7.08
C MET A 199 1.62 0.38 8.48
N SER A 200 0.41 -0.17 8.53
CA SER A 200 -0.16 -0.66 9.79
C SER A 200 0.58 -1.94 10.22
N PRO A 201 0.90 -2.15 11.51
CA PRO A 201 1.46 -3.44 11.96
C PRO A 201 0.48 -4.61 11.78
N THR A 202 0.97 -5.84 11.87
CA THR A 202 0.13 -7.06 11.94
C THR A 202 0.43 -7.83 13.22
N VAL A 203 -0.57 -8.03 14.08
CA VAL A 203 -0.37 -8.70 15.37
C VAL A 203 -0.89 -10.14 15.36
N VAL A 204 -0.06 -11.06 15.85
CA VAL A 204 -0.38 -12.49 15.91
C VAL A 204 0.42 -13.17 17.02
N GLU A 205 -0.27 -13.87 17.93
CA GLU A 205 0.33 -14.71 18.97
C GLU A 205 1.48 -14.00 19.73
N ASN A 206 1.16 -12.84 20.29
CA ASN A 206 2.08 -11.98 21.03
C ASN A 206 3.26 -11.43 20.19
N LYS A 207 3.15 -11.43 18.85
CA LYS A 207 4.13 -10.83 17.93
C LYS A 207 3.52 -9.67 17.18
N VAL A 208 4.28 -8.61 17.01
CA VAL A 208 3.97 -7.47 16.12
C VAL A 208 4.87 -7.58 14.91
N LEU A 209 4.29 -7.87 13.75
CA LEU A 209 4.98 -7.90 12.46
C LEU A 209 4.95 -6.50 11.86
N ILE A 210 6.11 -5.99 11.46
CA ILE A 210 6.26 -4.69 10.80
C ILE A 210 7.37 -4.79 9.76
N GLY A 211 7.11 -4.26 8.56
CA GLY A 211 8.09 -4.16 7.50
C GLY A 211 8.79 -2.80 7.53
N THR A 212 9.06 -2.20 6.38
CA THR A 212 9.67 -0.86 6.28
C THR A 212 9.49 -0.19 4.92
N ASN A 213 9.52 1.14 4.91
CA ASN A 213 9.60 1.98 3.72
C ASN A 213 11.02 2.52 3.50
N GLY A 214 11.30 2.94 2.27
CA GLY A 214 12.55 3.65 1.93
C GLY A 214 13.25 3.13 0.68
N GLY A 215 12.55 2.42 -0.23
CA GLY A 215 13.12 1.89 -1.47
C GLY A 215 13.92 2.95 -2.21
N GLU A 216 13.30 4.11 -2.41
CA GLU A 216 13.80 5.31 -3.09
C GLU A 216 14.97 6.00 -2.36
N TYR A 217 15.38 5.50 -1.19
CA TYR A 217 16.45 6.06 -0.37
C TYR A 217 17.63 5.10 -0.19
N GLY A 218 17.64 3.93 -0.82
CA GLY A 218 18.78 3.01 -0.71
C GLY A 218 18.86 2.29 0.62
N ILE A 219 17.72 1.84 1.16
CA ILE A 219 17.67 0.98 2.36
C ILE A 219 18.03 -0.48 2.05
N ARG A 220 18.15 -1.32 3.09
CA ARG A 220 17.98 -2.77 2.98
C ARG A 220 16.66 -3.15 3.64
N GLY A 221 15.65 -3.48 2.84
CA GLY A 221 14.33 -3.80 3.36
C GLY A 221 14.28 -5.05 4.24
N PHE A 222 13.21 -5.16 5.02
CA PHE A 222 12.98 -6.27 5.93
C PHE A 222 11.51 -6.46 6.28
N LEU A 223 11.21 -7.64 6.85
CA LEU A 223 10.09 -7.87 7.76
C LEU A 223 10.67 -8.23 9.13
N LYS A 224 10.25 -7.53 10.18
CA LYS A 224 10.66 -7.79 11.57
C LYS A 224 9.46 -8.26 12.39
N ALA A 225 9.74 -9.05 13.44
CA ALA A 225 8.77 -9.38 14.47
C ALA A 225 9.27 -8.92 15.84
N TYR A 226 8.39 -8.28 16.59
CA TYR A 226 8.64 -7.81 17.94
C TYR A 226 7.69 -8.48 18.93
N ASP A 227 8.13 -8.68 20.17
CA ASP A 227 7.26 -9.12 21.26
C ASP A 227 6.24 -8.03 21.60
N ALA A 228 4.94 -8.36 21.56
CA ALA A 228 3.87 -7.38 21.73
C ALA A 228 3.78 -6.82 23.17
N GLY A 229 4.27 -7.56 24.16
CA GLY A 229 4.28 -7.12 25.55
C GLY A 229 5.41 -6.14 25.86
N THR A 230 6.58 -6.33 25.25
CA THR A 230 7.83 -5.68 25.65
C THR A 230 8.50 -4.83 24.58
N GLY A 231 8.10 -4.94 23.31
CA GLY A 231 8.76 -4.28 22.18
C GLY A 231 10.11 -4.89 21.79
N LYS A 232 10.51 -6.03 22.37
CA LYS A 232 11.81 -6.66 22.04
C LYS A 232 11.77 -7.33 20.68
N LEU A 233 12.80 -7.09 19.86
CA LEU A 233 12.97 -7.78 18.58
C LEU A 233 13.10 -9.30 18.79
N LEU A 234 12.32 -10.07 18.03
CA LEU A 234 12.30 -11.53 18.05
C LEU A 234 13.07 -12.12 16.86
N TRP A 235 12.81 -11.60 15.66
CA TRP A 235 13.52 -11.99 14.44
C TRP A 235 13.43 -10.91 13.37
N THR A 236 14.38 -10.95 12.44
CA THR A 236 14.43 -10.12 11.22
C THR A 236 14.58 -11.04 10.01
N PHE A 237 13.73 -10.84 9.00
CA PHE A 237 13.97 -11.32 7.65
C PHE A 237 14.36 -10.13 6.78
N TYR A 238 15.57 -10.12 6.23
CA TYR A 238 15.95 -9.11 5.24
C TYR A 238 15.42 -9.52 3.86
N SER A 239 14.74 -8.61 3.17
CA SER A 239 14.20 -8.85 1.83
C SER A 239 15.28 -8.91 0.76
N ILE A 240 16.48 -8.39 1.06
CA ILE A 240 17.67 -8.56 0.23
C ILE A 240 18.63 -9.54 0.93
N PRO A 241 18.91 -10.72 0.34
CA PRO A 241 19.88 -11.65 0.88
C PRO A 241 21.31 -11.12 0.64
N GLU A 242 22.24 -11.48 1.52
CA GLU A 242 23.65 -11.07 1.39
C GLU A 242 24.35 -11.78 0.23
N GLN A 243 23.89 -12.98 -0.10
CA GLN A 243 24.37 -13.82 -1.19
C GLN A 243 23.17 -14.35 -1.98
N GLY A 244 23.31 -14.49 -3.30
CA GLY A 244 22.23 -14.97 -4.16
C GLY A 244 21.26 -13.86 -4.60
N HIS A 245 21.54 -12.58 -4.29
CA HIS A 245 20.73 -11.45 -4.76
C HIS A 245 20.78 -11.28 -6.28
N GLU A 246 21.78 -11.86 -6.95
CA GLU A 246 21.87 -11.94 -8.39
C GLU A 246 20.79 -12.81 -9.05
N GLY A 247 20.19 -13.72 -8.28
CA GLY A 247 19.11 -14.60 -8.71
C GLY A 247 19.47 -15.55 -9.84
N VAL A 248 18.51 -15.79 -10.73
CA VAL A 248 18.58 -16.79 -11.81
C VAL A 248 18.87 -16.18 -13.17
N TRP A 249 19.10 -14.86 -13.25
CA TRP A 249 19.32 -14.11 -14.48
C TRP A 249 18.10 -14.14 -15.41
N ALA A 250 16.92 -13.93 -14.83
CA ALA A 250 15.64 -14.03 -15.54
C ALA A 250 15.53 -12.99 -16.68
N LYS A 251 15.37 -13.46 -17.92
CA LYS A 251 15.24 -12.59 -19.10
C LYS A 251 13.83 -12.04 -19.30
N THR A 252 12.83 -12.69 -18.69
CA THR A 252 11.42 -12.36 -18.89
C THR A 252 10.73 -12.05 -17.56
N ASP A 253 9.69 -11.23 -17.62
CA ASP A 253 8.78 -10.99 -16.51
C ASP A 253 7.95 -12.25 -16.15
N ALA A 254 7.11 -12.16 -15.12
CA ALA A 254 6.18 -13.21 -14.70
C ALA A 254 5.20 -13.70 -15.78
N THR A 255 4.98 -12.90 -16.83
CA THR A 255 4.07 -13.19 -17.94
C THR A 255 4.79 -13.75 -19.18
N GLY A 256 6.13 -13.83 -19.13
CA GLY A 256 6.98 -14.31 -20.22
C GLY A 256 7.40 -13.24 -21.23
N ARG A 257 7.22 -11.95 -20.94
CA ARG A 257 7.66 -10.85 -21.82
C ARG A 257 9.13 -10.53 -21.59
N ASP A 258 9.88 -10.34 -22.67
CA ASP A 258 11.28 -9.94 -22.63
C ASP A 258 11.44 -8.58 -21.97
N MET A 259 12.33 -8.49 -20.96
CA MET A 259 12.65 -7.25 -20.25
C MET A 259 13.85 -6.52 -20.86
N HIS A 260 14.40 -7.02 -21.97
CA HIS A 260 15.49 -6.43 -22.74
C HIS A 260 16.80 -6.26 -21.96
N ARG A 261 17.07 -7.21 -21.07
CA ARG A 261 18.27 -7.22 -20.22
C ARG A 261 19.53 -7.67 -20.96
N ASP A 262 20.64 -7.00 -20.70
CA ASP A 262 21.97 -7.46 -21.10
C ASP A 262 22.63 -8.29 -19.99
N ILE A 263 22.25 -9.57 -19.94
CA ILE A 263 22.74 -10.51 -18.93
C ILE A 263 24.27 -10.66 -18.96
N ALA A 264 24.92 -10.50 -20.12
CA ALA A 264 26.38 -10.62 -20.21
C ALA A 264 27.06 -9.43 -19.53
N ALA A 265 26.59 -8.21 -19.81
CA ALA A 265 27.07 -6.99 -19.17
C ALA A 265 26.81 -7.01 -17.66
N GLU A 266 25.61 -7.43 -17.22
CA GLU A 266 25.30 -7.52 -15.79
C GLU A 266 26.22 -8.50 -15.05
N LYS A 267 26.48 -9.69 -15.61
CA LYS A 267 27.43 -10.65 -15.01
C LYS A 267 28.84 -10.09 -14.92
N ALA A 268 29.29 -9.36 -15.95
CA ALA A 268 30.60 -8.72 -15.94
C ALA A 268 30.68 -7.59 -14.90
N ALA A 269 29.60 -6.86 -14.68
CA ALA A 269 29.51 -5.82 -13.64
C ALA A 269 29.47 -6.42 -12.23
N LEU A 270 28.67 -7.49 -12.01
CA LEU A 270 28.57 -8.15 -10.70
C LEU A 270 29.91 -8.76 -10.27
N ALA A 271 30.70 -9.27 -11.23
CA ALA A 271 32.04 -9.79 -10.96
C ALA A 271 33.04 -8.71 -10.48
N GLN A 272 32.74 -7.42 -10.70
CA GLN A 272 33.56 -6.30 -10.24
C GLN A 272 33.15 -5.85 -8.83
N ASP A 273 31.85 -5.72 -8.57
CA ASP A 273 31.31 -5.33 -7.27
C ASP A 273 29.94 -5.97 -7.01
N ALA A 274 29.83 -6.64 -5.86
CA ALA A 274 28.59 -7.25 -5.37
C ALA A 274 28.18 -6.70 -3.98
N SER A 275 28.83 -5.62 -3.52
CA SER A 275 28.66 -5.06 -2.17
C SER A 275 27.41 -4.19 -2.00
N PHE A 276 26.72 -3.86 -3.10
CA PHE A 276 25.54 -2.97 -3.13
C PHE A 276 24.28 -3.53 -2.44
N TYR A 277 24.26 -4.80 -2.02
CA TYR A 277 23.09 -5.46 -1.44
C TYR A 277 22.53 -4.75 -0.18
N GLN A 278 23.35 -3.96 0.51
CA GLN A 278 22.95 -3.21 1.71
C GLN A 278 22.12 -1.96 1.41
N THR A 279 22.08 -1.53 0.15
CA THR A 279 21.35 -0.33 -0.29
C THR A 279 20.46 -0.65 -1.49
N LEU A 280 20.06 -1.90 -1.65
CA LEU A 280 19.34 -2.40 -2.83
C LEU A 280 17.83 -2.16 -2.76
N GLY A 281 17.31 -1.50 -1.72
CA GLY A 281 15.89 -1.23 -1.56
C GLY A 281 15.13 -2.44 -1.01
N GLY A 282 14.04 -2.83 -1.69
CA GLY A 282 13.21 -3.97 -1.32
C GLY A 282 12.36 -3.72 -0.08
N GLY A 283 11.76 -2.54 0.06
CA GLY A 283 10.87 -2.23 1.18
C GLY A 283 9.70 -3.21 1.29
N VAL A 284 9.19 -3.41 2.51
CA VAL A 284 8.00 -4.23 2.79
C VAL A 284 6.99 -3.32 3.47
N TRP A 285 6.25 -2.56 2.68
CA TRP A 285 5.50 -1.41 3.19
C TRP A 285 3.97 -1.61 3.22
N MET A 286 3.54 -2.87 3.12
CA MET A 286 2.16 -3.31 3.25
C MET A 286 2.04 -4.56 4.14
N ASN A 287 0.84 -4.80 4.69
CA ASN A 287 0.61 -5.87 5.66
C ASN A 287 0.96 -7.28 5.12
N PRO A 288 1.59 -8.16 5.91
CA PRO A 288 1.72 -9.58 5.59
C PRO A 288 0.41 -10.34 5.87
N ALA A 289 0.01 -11.23 4.97
CA ALA A 289 -1.08 -12.18 5.22
C ALA A 289 -0.55 -13.37 6.03
N VAL A 290 -1.36 -13.93 6.94
CA VAL A 290 -0.90 -14.91 7.92
C VAL A 290 -1.71 -16.20 7.83
N ASP A 291 -1.04 -17.29 7.46
CA ASP A 291 -1.59 -18.64 7.55
C ASP A 291 -1.16 -19.29 8.87
N LEU A 292 -2.06 -19.26 9.86
CA LEU A 292 -1.82 -19.88 11.17
C LEU A 292 -1.66 -21.40 11.07
N LYS A 293 -2.28 -22.06 10.09
CA LYS A 293 -2.22 -23.52 9.93
C LYS A 293 -0.83 -23.99 9.52
N THR A 294 -0.19 -23.25 8.61
CA THR A 294 1.16 -23.58 8.11
C THR A 294 2.27 -22.77 8.79
N ARG A 295 1.92 -21.89 9.73
CA ARG A 295 2.86 -20.99 10.42
C ARG A 295 3.62 -20.12 9.42
N THR A 296 2.91 -19.48 8.50
CA THR A 296 3.53 -18.75 7.39
C THR A 296 3.01 -17.33 7.30
N ALA A 297 3.92 -16.37 7.17
CA ALA A 297 3.59 -15.01 6.77
C ALA A 297 3.95 -14.83 5.29
N TYR A 298 2.98 -14.33 4.50
CA TYR A 298 3.13 -14.00 3.09
C TYR A 298 3.10 -12.50 2.92
N PHE A 299 4.05 -11.92 2.21
CA PHE A 299 4.12 -10.49 1.94
C PHE A 299 4.72 -10.27 0.57
N VAL A 300 4.66 -9.03 0.10
CA VAL A 300 5.31 -8.61 -1.12
C VAL A 300 6.41 -7.61 -0.82
N VAL A 301 7.43 -7.63 -1.68
CA VAL A 301 8.63 -6.80 -1.57
C VAL A 301 8.61 -5.80 -2.72
N GLY A 302 8.88 -4.53 -2.41
CA GLY A 302 8.91 -3.43 -3.37
C GLY A 302 10.12 -3.42 -4.30
N ASN A 303 10.29 -2.27 -4.93
CA ASN A 303 11.31 -1.92 -5.91
C ASN A 303 12.77 -2.07 -5.39
N PRO A 304 13.74 -2.30 -6.29
CA PRO A 304 15.16 -2.12 -6.01
C PRO A 304 15.60 -0.66 -6.11
N SER A 305 16.72 -0.31 -5.47
CA SER A 305 17.36 1.02 -5.62
C SER A 305 18.80 1.00 -6.13
N PRO A 306 19.23 2.00 -6.92
CA PRO A 306 18.41 3.14 -7.38
C PRO A 306 17.36 2.69 -8.40
N ASP A 307 16.17 3.28 -8.34
CA ASP A 307 14.95 2.80 -9.01
C ASP A 307 15.10 2.59 -10.52
N LEU A 308 15.78 3.51 -11.20
CA LEU A 308 15.83 3.60 -12.67
C LEU A 308 17.22 3.30 -13.22
N TYR A 309 18.29 3.43 -12.42
CA TYR A 309 19.67 3.19 -12.87
C TYR A 309 20.19 1.80 -12.46
N GLY A 310 19.78 0.77 -13.21
CA GLY A 310 20.10 -0.63 -12.91
C GLY A 310 21.60 -1.00 -12.97
N ALA A 311 22.44 -0.22 -13.66
CA ALA A 311 23.86 -0.56 -13.87
C ALA A 311 24.68 -0.69 -12.56
N LYS A 312 24.27 -0.02 -11.48
CA LYS A 312 24.92 -0.14 -10.15
C LYS A 312 24.46 -1.34 -9.33
N ARG A 313 23.48 -2.10 -9.83
CA ARG A 313 22.87 -3.26 -9.15
C ARG A 313 22.63 -4.42 -10.13
N PRO A 314 23.68 -4.94 -10.78
CA PRO A 314 23.54 -6.06 -11.72
C PRO A 314 22.90 -7.30 -11.10
N GLY A 315 22.14 -8.06 -11.88
CA GLY A 315 21.45 -9.26 -11.45
C GLY A 315 19.96 -9.03 -11.15
N ASP A 316 19.26 -10.09 -10.78
CA ASP A 316 17.80 -10.09 -10.61
C ASP A 316 17.33 -9.23 -9.45
N ASN A 317 18.23 -8.87 -8.53
CA ASN A 317 17.97 -8.08 -7.32
C ASN A 317 16.98 -8.78 -6.38
N LEU A 318 17.16 -10.08 -6.14
CA LEU A 318 16.29 -10.79 -5.21
C LEU A 318 16.35 -10.18 -3.80
N TYR A 319 15.26 -10.14 -3.04
CA TYR A 319 13.89 -10.56 -3.39
C TYR A 319 12.99 -9.37 -3.77
N THR A 320 13.52 -8.32 -4.41
CA THR A 320 12.69 -7.19 -4.88
C THR A 320 11.60 -7.66 -5.83
N ASN A 321 10.49 -6.91 -5.86
CA ASN A 321 9.33 -7.19 -6.72
C ASN A 321 8.85 -8.63 -6.65
N SER A 322 8.79 -9.20 -5.45
CA SER A 322 8.50 -10.62 -5.23
C SER A 322 7.37 -10.83 -4.23
N LEU A 323 6.59 -11.89 -4.42
CA LEU A 323 5.89 -12.57 -3.34
C LEU A 323 6.90 -13.36 -2.53
N VAL A 324 6.90 -13.20 -1.21
CA VAL A 324 7.79 -13.91 -0.29
C VAL A 324 6.98 -14.54 0.84
N ALA A 325 7.37 -15.76 1.23
CA ALA A 325 6.82 -16.46 2.38
C ALA A 325 7.93 -16.76 3.40
N VAL A 326 7.67 -16.49 4.68
CA VAL A 326 8.58 -16.79 5.79
C VAL A 326 7.88 -17.59 6.88
N ASP A 327 8.64 -18.35 7.65
CA ASP A 327 8.16 -18.97 8.87
C ASP A 327 7.79 -17.92 9.92
N LEU A 328 6.55 -17.97 10.42
CA LEU A 328 6.02 -16.98 11.35
C LEU A 328 6.75 -16.94 12.70
N ASN A 329 7.35 -18.06 13.13
CA ASN A 329 8.04 -18.12 14.41
C ASN A 329 9.50 -17.65 14.32
N LYS A 330 10.16 -17.92 13.20
CA LYS A 330 11.61 -17.74 13.07
C LYS A 330 12.03 -16.68 12.04
N GLY A 331 11.12 -16.22 11.18
CA GLY A 331 11.45 -15.35 10.05
C GLY A 331 12.27 -16.03 8.95
N THR A 332 12.44 -17.35 8.99
CA THR A 332 13.22 -18.08 7.97
C THR A 332 12.46 -18.15 6.65
N HIS A 333 13.13 -17.89 5.54
CA HIS A 333 12.59 -18.05 4.19
C HIS A 333 11.95 -19.43 3.97
N LYS A 334 10.79 -19.46 3.29
CA LYS A 334 10.10 -20.69 2.88
C LYS A 334 10.01 -20.82 1.36
N CYS A 335 9.48 -19.81 0.68
CA CYS A 335 9.40 -19.74 -0.77
C CYS A 335 9.30 -18.28 -1.22
N HIS A 336 9.52 -18.05 -2.52
CA HIS A 336 9.28 -16.76 -3.16
C HIS A 336 8.92 -16.96 -4.63
N PHE A 337 8.39 -15.91 -5.24
CA PHE A 337 8.24 -15.77 -6.69
C PHE A 337 8.48 -14.31 -7.07
N GLN A 338 9.44 -14.06 -7.96
CA GLN A 338 9.76 -12.71 -8.43
C GLN A 338 8.95 -12.37 -9.68
N TYR A 339 8.28 -11.21 -9.66
CA TYR A 339 7.43 -10.74 -10.75
C TYR A 339 8.21 -9.98 -11.82
N VAL A 340 9.15 -9.14 -11.39
CA VAL A 340 10.01 -8.30 -12.24
C VAL A 340 11.43 -8.44 -11.72
N ALA A 341 12.31 -9.06 -12.49
CA ALA A 341 13.72 -9.17 -12.16
C ALA A 341 14.48 -7.97 -12.74
N HIS A 342 15.45 -7.44 -11.98
CA HIS A 342 16.24 -6.28 -12.40
C HIS A 342 15.37 -5.07 -12.81
N ASP A 343 14.36 -4.77 -12.00
CA ASP A 343 13.41 -3.70 -12.30
C ASP A 343 14.09 -2.34 -12.47
N VAL A 344 13.79 -1.61 -13.53
CA VAL A 344 14.28 -0.25 -13.81
C VAL A 344 13.11 0.72 -14.07
N TRP A 345 11.92 0.39 -13.56
CA TRP A 345 10.67 1.11 -13.83
C TRP A 345 9.85 1.44 -12.58
N ASP A 346 10.39 1.15 -11.39
CA ASP A 346 9.71 1.33 -10.11
C ASP A 346 8.35 0.59 -10.07
N LEU A 347 8.34 -0.67 -10.49
CA LEU A 347 7.14 -1.49 -10.57
C LEU A 347 7.06 -2.50 -9.41
N ASP A 348 7.04 -1.97 -8.19
CA ASP A 348 6.78 -2.70 -6.94
C ASP A 348 5.74 -3.82 -7.08
N ALA A 349 6.08 -4.96 -6.47
CA ALA A 349 5.05 -5.83 -5.94
C ALA A 349 4.53 -5.21 -4.64
N VAL A 350 3.37 -4.54 -4.69
CA VAL A 350 2.94 -3.67 -3.58
C VAL A 350 1.60 -4.00 -2.94
N SER A 351 0.51 -4.25 -3.70
CA SER A 351 -0.78 -4.57 -3.05
C SER A 351 -0.58 -5.74 -2.10
N PRO A 352 -1.12 -5.72 -0.88
CA PRO A 352 -0.94 -6.82 0.04
C PRO A 352 -1.50 -8.14 -0.54
N PRO A 353 -0.84 -9.29 -0.27
CA PRO A 353 -1.32 -10.58 -0.74
C PRO A 353 -2.60 -11.00 0.00
N ILE A 354 -3.45 -11.76 -0.68
CA ILE A 354 -4.69 -12.29 -0.10
C ILE A 354 -4.65 -13.81 -0.14
N LEU A 355 -4.90 -14.46 1.01
CA LEU A 355 -5.01 -15.92 1.10
C LEU A 355 -6.41 -16.35 0.72
N VAL A 356 -6.51 -17.22 -0.30
CA VAL A 356 -7.78 -17.75 -0.79
C VAL A 356 -7.57 -19.16 -1.32
N ASP A 357 -8.58 -20.02 -1.23
CA ASP A 357 -8.55 -21.24 -2.03
C ASP A 357 -8.80 -20.89 -3.49
N VAL A 358 -8.09 -21.55 -4.42
CA VAL A 358 -8.18 -21.32 -5.88
C VAL A 358 -8.17 -22.64 -6.63
N LYS A 359 -8.65 -22.66 -7.87
CA LYS A 359 -8.45 -23.81 -8.76
C LYS A 359 -7.02 -23.86 -9.29
N ASP A 360 -6.42 -25.05 -9.29
CA ASP A 360 -5.19 -25.33 -10.02
C ASP A 360 -5.45 -25.53 -11.53
N LYS A 361 -4.41 -25.83 -12.31
CA LYS A 361 -4.55 -26.06 -13.77
C LYS A 361 -5.43 -27.27 -14.10
N GLY A 362 -5.55 -28.24 -13.19
CA GLY A 362 -6.43 -29.41 -13.32
C GLY A 362 -7.86 -29.19 -12.80
N GLY A 363 -8.19 -27.99 -12.31
CA GLY A 363 -9.50 -27.64 -11.76
C GLY A 363 -9.71 -28.05 -10.31
N LYS A 364 -8.70 -28.59 -9.62
CA LYS A 364 -8.78 -28.95 -8.20
C LYS A 364 -8.65 -27.69 -7.34
N MET A 365 -9.51 -27.56 -6.32
CA MET A 365 -9.36 -26.52 -5.32
C MET A 365 -8.14 -26.80 -4.43
N ILE A 366 -7.22 -25.83 -4.37
CA ILE A 366 -6.02 -25.86 -3.54
C ILE A 366 -5.87 -24.54 -2.78
N PRO A 367 -5.10 -24.53 -1.68
CA PRO A 367 -4.81 -23.28 -0.97
C PRO A 367 -3.90 -22.37 -1.81
N GLY A 368 -4.38 -21.18 -2.14
CA GLY A 368 -3.68 -20.21 -2.95
C GLY A 368 -3.39 -18.89 -2.25
N VAL A 369 -2.64 -18.05 -2.95
CA VAL A 369 -2.40 -16.65 -2.59
C VAL A 369 -2.48 -15.81 -3.85
N ILE A 370 -3.20 -14.69 -3.78
CA ILE A 370 -3.37 -13.76 -4.90
C ILE A 370 -2.73 -12.42 -4.60
N HIS A 371 -2.24 -11.76 -5.64
CA HIS A 371 -1.55 -10.47 -5.56
C HIS A 371 -1.93 -9.59 -6.75
N GLY A 372 -2.06 -8.28 -6.53
CA GLY A 372 -2.24 -7.28 -7.60
C GLY A 372 -1.00 -6.40 -7.66
N GLY A 373 -0.44 -6.18 -8.84
CA GLY A 373 0.83 -5.43 -8.97
C GLY A 373 0.73 -4.20 -9.86
N LYS A 374 1.76 -3.34 -9.77
CA LYS A 374 1.96 -2.20 -10.67
C LYS A 374 2.08 -2.63 -12.14
N THR A 375 2.36 -3.90 -12.42
CA THR A 375 2.30 -4.49 -13.77
C THR A 375 0.89 -4.56 -14.39
N GLY A 376 -0.18 -4.40 -13.60
CA GLY A 376 -1.56 -4.40 -14.11
C GLY A 376 -2.21 -5.77 -14.27
N HIS A 377 -1.73 -6.77 -13.51
CA HIS A 377 -2.31 -8.12 -13.43
C HIS A 377 -2.67 -8.51 -12.00
N VAL A 378 -3.65 -9.40 -11.86
CA VAL A 378 -3.84 -10.22 -10.67
C VAL A 378 -3.09 -11.53 -10.89
N TYR A 379 -2.13 -11.82 -10.03
CA TYR A 379 -1.38 -13.06 -10.01
C TYR A 379 -1.98 -14.04 -9.02
N VAL A 380 -1.98 -15.34 -9.36
CA VAL A 380 -2.54 -16.40 -8.54
C VAL A 380 -1.50 -17.50 -8.37
N HIS A 381 -1.12 -17.76 -7.13
CA HIS A 381 -0.06 -18.70 -6.76
C HIS A 381 -0.60 -19.85 -5.92
N ASP A 382 0.07 -20.99 -5.99
CA ASP A 382 -0.03 -22.04 -4.98
C ASP A 382 0.70 -21.56 -3.73
N ARG A 383 -0.02 -21.45 -2.60
CA ARG A 383 0.58 -20.88 -1.39
C ARG A 383 1.63 -21.81 -0.77
N SER A 384 1.62 -23.10 -1.07
CA SER A 384 2.54 -24.07 -0.46
C SER A 384 3.99 -23.91 -0.92
N ASN A 385 4.19 -23.36 -2.13
CA ASN A 385 5.49 -23.26 -2.78
C ASN A 385 5.69 -21.92 -3.53
N CYS A 386 4.73 -21.00 -3.46
CA CYS A 386 4.73 -19.71 -4.14
C CYS A 386 4.68 -19.80 -5.68
N ASN A 387 4.52 -20.99 -6.27
CA ASN A 387 4.53 -21.14 -7.73
C ASN A 387 3.34 -20.44 -8.37
N LEU A 388 3.60 -19.67 -9.43
CA LEU A 388 2.56 -19.03 -10.22
C LEU A 388 1.72 -20.10 -10.94
N ILE A 389 0.42 -20.10 -10.67
CA ILE A 389 -0.56 -20.97 -11.33
C ILE A 389 -1.01 -20.30 -12.63
N ARG A 390 -1.41 -19.03 -12.53
CA ARG A 390 -1.96 -18.19 -13.59
C ARG A 390 -1.89 -16.72 -13.22
N PHE A 391 -2.14 -15.86 -14.19
CA PHE A 391 -2.31 -14.42 -14.00
C PHE A 391 -3.50 -13.95 -14.85
N SER A 392 -4.05 -12.78 -14.52
CA SER A 392 -5.21 -12.24 -15.24
C SER A 392 -4.86 -11.71 -16.62
N GLU A 393 -5.87 -11.50 -17.46
CA GLU A 393 -5.74 -10.52 -18.56
C GLU A 393 -5.27 -9.15 -18.01
N ALA A 394 -4.61 -8.35 -18.84
CA ALA A 394 -4.21 -7.00 -18.45
C ALA A 394 -5.45 -6.17 -18.06
N MET A 395 -5.44 -5.62 -16.85
CA MET A 395 -6.59 -4.87 -16.32
C MET A 395 -6.70 -3.47 -16.94
N ILE A 396 -5.56 -2.90 -17.31
CA ILE A 396 -5.38 -1.65 -18.04
C ILE A 396 -4.64 -1.91 -19.37
N PRO A 397 -4.75 -1.03 -20.38
CA PRO A 397 -3.89 -1.07 -21.55
C PRO A 397 -2.40 -1.06 -21.15
N GLN A 398 -1.56 -1.70 -21.97
CA GLN A 398 -0.12 -1.74 -21.80
C GLN A 398 0.52 -1.38 -23.14
N GLU A 399 1.44 -0.41 -23.13
CA GLU A 399 2.11 0.12 -24.33
C GLU A 399 3.60 0.28 -24.03
N ASN A 400 4.45 -0.19 -24.96
CA ASN A 400 5.91 -0.18 -24.81
C ASN A 400 6.38 -0.78 -23.47
N MET A 401 5.68 -1.79 -22.96
CA MET A 401 6.06 -2.44 -21.72
C MET A 401 7.52 -2.90 -21.81
N TRP A 402 8.30 -2.58 -20.79
CA TRP A 402 9.73 -2.90 -20.68
C TRP A 402 10.65 -2.09 -21.59
N VAL A 403 10.19 -0.96 -22.16
CA VAL A 403 11.10 -0.01 -22.79
C VAL A 403 12.12 0.48 -21.76
N LEU A 404 13.41 0.32 -22.07
CA LEU A 404 14.46 0.75 -21.14
C LEU A 404 14.44 2.28 -20.98
N PRO A 405 14.59 2.80 -19.74
CA PRO A 405 14.78 4.22 -19.50
C PRO A 405 15.92 4.82 -20.33
N THR A 406 15.77 6.08 -20.76
CA THR A 406 16.81 6.82 -21.50
C THR A 406 16.99 8.21 -20.90
N PRO A 407 18.13 8.90 -21.06
CA PRO A 407 18.30 10.26 -20.56
C PRO A 407 17.18 11.22 -21.05
N GLU A 408 16.77 11.08 -22.31
CA GLU A 408 15.72 11.89 -22.95
C GLU A 408 14.30 11.50 -22.52
N GLY A 409 14.11 10.34 -21.90
CA GLY A 409 12.83 9.82 -21.43
C GLY A 409 12.21 8.82 -22.39
N ALA A 410 11.96 7.60 -21.89
CA ALA A 410 11.26 6.56 -22.63
C ALA A 410 9.79 6.45 -22.19
N ARG A 411 8.83 6.58 -23.12
CA ARG A 411 7.40 6.49 -22.81
C ARG A 411 6.94 5.03 -22.64
N MET A 412 6.30 4.73 -21.50
CA MET A 412 5.65 3.44 -21.21
C MET A 412 4.25 3.62 -20.61
N LEU A 413 3.39 2.63 -20.82
CA LEU A 413 2.16 2.41 -20.07
C LEU A 413 2.12 0.95 -19.58
N PRO A 414 1.91 0.67 -18.29
CA PRO A 414 1.73 1.63 -17.18
C PRO A 414 2.95 2.52 -16.91
N GLY A 415 2.74 3.63 -16.22
CA GLY A 415 3.81 4.42 -15.60
C GLY A 415 4.17 3.88 -14.21
N ALA A 416 4.97 4.63 -13.45
CA ALA A 416 5.58 4.17 -12.19
C ALA A 416 4.56 3.86 -11.09
N ASN A 417 3.43 4.59 -11.03
CA ASN A 417 2.33 4.25 -10.12
C ASN A 417 1.54 2.99 -10.57
N GLY A 418 1.84 2.47 -11.76
CA GLY A 418 1.42 1.14 -12.17
C GLY A 418 -0.07 0.98 -12.48
N GLY A 419 -0.46 -0.29 -12.71
CA GLY A 419 -1.84 -0.75 -12.68
C GLY A 419 -2.38 -0.70 -11.25
N VAL A 420 -1.99 -1.64 -10.39
CA VAL A 420 -2.40 -1.64 -8.97
C VAL A 420 -1.23 -1.16 -8.10
N GLU A 421 -1.32 0.07 -7.59
CA GLU A 421 -0.44 0.59 -6.53
C GLU A 421 -0.74 -0.12 -5.17
N TRP A 422 -0.49 0.51 -4.03
CA TRP A 422 -0.65 -0.04 -2.69
C TRP A 422 -2.08 -0.44 -2.35
N SER A 423 -3.04 0.06 -3.14
CA SER A 423 -4.46 -0.23 -3.12
C SER A 423 -4.79 -1.70 -2.78
N PRO A 424 -5.20 -2.01 -1.53
CA PRO A 424 -5.56 -3.37 -1.18
C PRO A 424 -6.79 -3.84 -1.95
N MET A 425 -6.62 -4.94 -2.67
CA MET A 425 -7.73 -5.62 -3.34
C MET A 425 -8.75 -6.15 -2.31
N ALA A 426 -9.99 -6.34 -2.76
CA ALA A 426 -10.97 -7.12 -2.02
C ALA A 426 -11.28 -8.42 -2.76
N PHE A 427 -11.68 -9.46 -2.03
CA PHE A 427 -12.07 -10.75 -2.59
C PHE A 427 -13.46 -11.14 -2.08
N SER A 428 -14.35 -11.62 -2.96
CA SER A 428 -15.65 -12.17 -2.54
C SER A 428 -15.70 -13.68 -2.74
N PRO A 429 -15.83 -14.48 -1.67
CA PRO A 429 -15.98 -15.93 -1.79
C PRO A 429 -17.29 -16.32 -2.50
N LYS A 430 -18.29 -15.44 -2.54
CA LYS A 430 -19.57 -15.67 -3.22
C LYS A 430 -19.43 -15.61 -4.74
N THR A 431 -18.70 -14.62 -5.25
CA THR A 431 -18.54 -14.42 -6.71
C THR A 431 -17.27 -15.08 -7.25
N ARG A 432 -16.34 -15.48 -6.36
CA ARG A 432 -14.98 -15.94 -6.72
C ARG A 432 -14.14 -14.86 -7.42
N MET A 433 -14.53 -13.60 -7.26
CA MET A 433 -13.83 -12.47 -7.89
C MET A 433 -12.97 -11.73 -6.87
N SER A 434 -11.75 -11.37 -7.29
CA SER A 434 -11.00 -10.26 -6.71
C SER A 434 -11.40 -8.96 -7.40
N TYR A 435 -11.38 -7.85 -6.68
CA TYR A 435 -11.68 -6.51 -7.15
C TYR A 435 -10.44 -5.64 -6.96
N ALA A 436 -9.84 -5.23 -8.06
CA ALA A 436 -8.62 -4.44 -8.09
C ALA A 436 -8.91 -3.01 -8.53
N LEU A 437 -8.37 -2.03 -7.79
CA LEU A 437 -8.38 -0.62 -8.15
C LEU A 437 -7.14 -0.34 -8.99
N ASN A 438 -7.34 0.07 -10.23
CA ASN A 438 -6.27 0.26 -11.21
C ASN A 438 -6.12 1.73 -11.59
N LEU A 439 -4.90 2.11 -11.95
CA LEU A 439 -4.53 3.39 -12.52
C LEU A 439 -4.11 3.19 -13.97
N HIS A 440 -4.59 4.07 -14.85
CA HIS A 440 -4.02 4.26 -16.18
C HIS A 440 -3.28 5.60 -16.16
N GLN A 441 -1.94 5.53 -16.19
CA GLN A 441 -1.09 6.71 -16.12
C GLN A 441 0.18 6.51 -16.96
N PRO A 442 0.20 6.92 -18.24
CA PRO A 442 1.42 6.92 -19.05
C PRO A 442 2.48 7.85 -18.46
N MET A 443 3.74 7.42 -18.49
CA MET A 443 4.88 8.21 -18.02
C MET A 443 6.09 8.08 -18.95
N THR A 444 7.00 9.05 -18.91
CA THR A 444 8.35 8.91 -19.45
C THR A 444 9.34 8.56 -18.35
N TYR A 445 10.21 7.59 -18.62
CA TYR A 445 11.27 7.13 -17.73
C TYR A 445 12.61 7.70 -18.17
N HIS A 446 13.14 8.61 -17.36
CA HIS A 446 14.45 9.22 -17.54
C HIS A 446 15.47 8.52 -16.66
N VAL A 447 16.67 8.28 -17.17
CA VAL A 447 17.76 7.67 -16.40
C VAL A 447 19.02 8.53 -16.45
N GLU A 448 19.69 8.61 -15.31
CA GLU A 448 21.01 9.20 -15.17
C GLU A 448 21.82 8.41 -14.14
N GLU A 449 23.14 8.42 -14.31
CA GLU A 449 24.00 7.84 -13.29
C GLU A 449 23.95 8.69 -12.01
N ALA A 450 23.70 8.03 -10.87
CA ALA A 450 23.66 8.69 -9.57
C ALA A 450 24.38 7.85 -8.51
N ASP A 451 25.32 8.48 -7.80
CA ASP A 451 25.95 7.87 -6.62
C ASP A 451 25.00 7.84 -5.42
N TYR A 452 25.19 6.86 -4.54
CA TYR A 452 24.38 6.71 -3.34
C TYR A 452 24.57 7.93 -2.41
N PRO A 453 23.49 8.67 -2.08
CA PRO A 453 23.59 9.90 -1.30
C PRO A 453 23.67 9.68 0.22
N GLY A 454 23.70 8.44 0.70
CA GLY A 454 23.77 8.12 2.14
C GLY A 454 22.43 8.07 2.87
N GLY A 455 21.31 7.87 2.16
CA GLY A 455 20.01 7.54 2.77
C GLY A 455 19.06 8.71 3.05
N SER A 456 19.57 9.93 3.26
CA SER A 456 18.74 11.10 3.57
C SER A 456 18.17 11.83 2.35
N LYS A 457 18.46 11.36 1.15
CA LYS A 457 17.99 11.96 -0.12
C LYS A 457 17.47 10.87 -1.05
N LEU A 458 16.49 11.24 -1.86
CA LEU A 458 15.98 10.39 -2.93
C LEU A 458 17.13 9.96 -3.86
N TRP A 459 17.13 8.68 -4.21
CA TRP A 459 18.13 8.01 -5.03
C TRP A 459 17.46 7.14 -6.08
N LEU A 460 16.76 7.81 -7.01
CA LEU A 460 16.06 7.14 -8.12
C LEU A 460 17.00 6.76 -9.28
N GLY A 461 18.13 7.47 -9.45
CA GLY A 461 18.96 7.34 -10.65
C GLY A 461 18.26 7.86 -11.92
N GLY A 462 17.47 8.94 -11.78
CA GLY A 462 16.69 9.51 -12.86
C GLY A 462 15.37 10.11 -12.38
N ALA A 463 14.36 10.08 -13.24
CA ALA A 463 13.00 10.49 -12.90
C ALA A 463 11.96 9.84 -13.81
N PHE A 464 10.81 9.45 -13.25
CA PHE A 464 9.60 9.20 -14.04
C PHE A 464 8.73 10.47 -14.05
N LYS A 465 8.18 10.81 -15.22
CA LYS A 465 7.40 12.05 -15.40
C LYS A 465 6.06 11.76 -16.04
N VAL A 466 5.02 12.38 -15.50
CA VAL A 466 3.70 12.45 -16.15
C VAL A 466 3.85 13.16 -17.49
N ILE A 467 3.18 12.64 -18.52
CA ILE A 467 3.20 13.20 -19.87
C ILE A 467 2.10 14.26 -20.00
N PRO A 468 2.43 15.54 -20.22
CA PRO A 468 1.43 16.59 -20.36
C PRO A 468 0.46 16.31 -21.50
N GLY A 469 -0.85 16.43 -21.21
CA GLY A 469 -1.91 16.23 -22.20
C GLY A 469 -2.32 14.78 -22.45
N GLU A 470 -1.57 13.79 -21.98
CA GLU A 470 -2.02 12.40 -22.05
C GLU A 470 -3.08 12.10 -20.99
N LYS A 471 -4.13 11.38 -21.42
CA LYS A 471 -5.27 11.07 -20.58
C LYS A 471 -4.86 10.08 -19.47
N GLN A 472 -5.28 10.40 -18.25
CA GLN A 472 -5.20 9.50 -17.11
C GLN A 472 -6.60 9.18 -16.62
N TRP A 473 -6.80 7.97 -16.11
CA TRP A 473 -8.09 7.50 -15.63
C TRP A 473 -7.88 6.29 -14.71
N GLY A 474 -8.94 5.81 -14.07
CA GLY A 474 -8.88 4.66 -13.17
C GLY A 474 -9.89 3.58 -13.52
N ARG A 475 -9.71 2.38 -12.99
CA ARG A 475 -10.61 1.25 -13.26
C ARG A 475 -10.71 0.30 -12.08
N VAL A 476 -11.95 -0.02 -11.70
CA VAL A 476 -12.21 -1.23 -10.93
C VAL A 476 -12.28 -2.40 -11.90
N ALA A 477 -11.43 -3.40 -11.73
CA ALA A 477 -11.46 -4.64 -12.49
C ALA A 477 -11.84 -5.81 -11.57
N ALA A 478 -12.88 -6.55 -11.94
CA ALA A 478 -13.24 -7.79 -11.25
C ALA A 478 -12.63 -8.99 -11.98
N VAL A 479 -11.72 -9.70 -11.32
CA VAL A 479 -11.02 -10.86 -11.89
C VAL A 479 -11.49 -12.12 -11.19
N ASN A 480 -11.96 -13.11 -11.96
CA ASN A 480 -12.22 -14.43 -11.41
C ASN A 480 -10.88 -15.14 -11.11
N VAL A 481 -10.64 -15.47 -9.84
CA VAL A 481 -9.35 -16.02 -9.41
C VAL A 481 -9.13 -17.46 -9.88
N ASP A 482 -10.20 -18.16 -10.25
CA ASP A 482 -10.15 -19.58 -10.64
C ASP A 482 -9.77 -19.77 -12.11
N ASP A 483 -9.98 -18.76 -12.98
CA ASP A 483 -9.65 -18.82 -14.41
C ASP A 483 -8.83 -17.63 -14.94
N GLY A 484 -8.65 -16.56 -14.16
CA GLY A 484 -7.89 -15.37 -14.53
C GLY A 484 -8.64 -14.38 -15.43
N LYS A 485 -9.92 -14.63 -15.74
CA LYS A 485 -10.68 -13.75 -16.65
C LYS A 485 -11.16 -12.50 -15.93
N VAL A 486 -11.12 -11.37 -16.63
CA VAL A 486 -11.79 -10.15 -16.15
C VAL A 486 -13.29 -10.28 -16.43
N ALA A 487 -14.09 -10.41 -15.37
CA ALA A 487 -15.53 -10.59 -15.45
C ALA A 487 -16.27 -9.30 -15.82
N TRP A 488 -15.84 -8.17 -15.26
CA TRP A 488 -16.36 -6.84 -15.57
C TRP A 488 -15.36 -5.75 -15.20
N LYS A 489 -15.56 -4.55 -15.76
CA LYS A 489 -14.74 -3.35 -15.55
C LYS A 489 -15.65 -2.14 -15.26
N HIS A 490 -15.18 -1.22 -14.42
CA HIS A 490 -15.83 0.07 -14.15
C HIS A 490 -14.78 1.18 -14.19
N ASP A 491 -14.87 2.06 -15.19
CA ASP A 491 -13.89 3.13 -15.40
C ASP A 491 -14.29 4.41 -14.66
N THR A 492 -13.30 5.11 -14.11
CA THR A 492 -13.42 6.38 -13.39
C THR A 492 -12.65 7.47 -14.12
N GLU A 493 -13.04 8.72 -13.91
CA GLU A 493 -12.42 9.87 -14.60
C GLU A 493 -10.96 10.08 -14.19
N GLN A 494 -10.63 9.79 -12.93
CA GLN A 494 -9.29 9.92 -12.36
C GLN A 494 -8.71 8.54 -11.99
N PRO A 495 -7.38 8.39 -11.96
CA PRO A 495 -6.72 7.19 -11.44
C PRO A 495 -7.23 6.77 -10.06
N LEU A 496 -7.28 5.46 -9.79
CA LEU A 496 -7.73 4.94 -8.51
C LEU A 496 -6.56 4.56 -7.62
N ILE A 497 -6.46 5.20 -6.47
CA ILE A 497 -5.57 4.81 -5.37
C ILE A 497 -6.38 4.75 -4.06
N GLY A 498 -6.19 3.71 -3.27
CA GLY A 498 -6.94 3.46 -2.04
C GLY A 498 -7.48 2.04 -1.93
N GLY A 499 -8.24 1.74 -0.87
CA GLY A 499 -8.75 0.38 -0.63
C GLY A 499 -10.15 0.12 -1.17
N GLY A 500 -10.43 -1.14 -1.50
CA GLY A 500 -11.79 -1.63 -1.73
C GLY A 500 -12.41 -2.33 -0.51
N LEU A 501 -13.72 -2.55 -0.50
CA LEU A 501 -14.41 -3.38 0.50
C LEU A 501 -15.53 -4.18 -0.18
N ALA A 502 -15.42 -5.51 -0.17
CA ALA A 502 -16.49 -6.41 -0.61
C ALA A 502 -17.37 -6.81 0.57
N THR A 503 -18.68 -7.01 0.36
CA THR A 503 -19.59 -7.43 1.44
C THR A 503 -20.48 -8.60 1.04
N ALA A 504 -21.00 -9.34 2.03
CA ALA A 504 -21.98 -10.41 1.82
C ALA A 504 -23.32 -9.91 1.24
N GLY A 505 -23.57 -8.60 1.28
CA GLY A 505 -24.68 -7.92 0.62
C GLY A 505 -24.53 -7.73 -0.89
N ASP A 506 -23.51 -8.36 -1.50
CA ASP A 506 -23.17 -8.27 -2.93
C ASP A 506 -22.79 -6.85 -3.37
N LEU A 507 -22.10 -6.13 -2.49
CA LEU A 507 -21.61 -4.77 -2.75
C LEU A 507 -20.08 -4.73 -2.78
N PHE A 508 -19.55 -3.87 -3.63
CA PHE A 508 -18.16 -3.43 -3.61
C PHE A 508 -18.09 -1.92 -3.38
N PHE A 509 -17.55 -1.50 -2.25
CA PHE A 509 -17.32 -0.10 -1.91
C PHE A 509 -15.90 0.33 -2.25
N PHE A 510 -15.75 1.52 -2.81
CA PHE A 510 -14.45 2.14 -3.13
C PHE A 510 -14.59 3.65 -3.25
N GLY A 511 -13.49 4.39 -3.11
CA GLY A 511 -13.45 5.83 -3.30
C GLY A 511 -12.67 6.29 -4.52
N GLU A 512 -12.88 7.55 -4.92
CA GLU A 512 -12.24 8.22 -6.04
C GLU A 512 -11.49 9.50 -5.59
N GLY A 513 -10.48 9.92 -6.36
CA GLY A 513 -9.72 11.15 -6.11
C GLY A 513 -10.55 12.45 -6.12
N ASN A 514 -11.70 12.44 -6.79
CA ASN A 514 -12.66 13.56 -6.82
C ASN A 514 -13.56 13.62 -5.58
N GLY A 515 -13.36 12.71 -4.63
CA GLY A 515 -14.09 12.62 -3.37
C GLY A 515 -15.38 11.81 -3.42
N SER A 516 -15.69 11.16 -4.54
CA SER A 516 -16.82 10.23 -4.62
C SER A 516 -16.50 8.94 -3.87
N PHE A 517 -17.33 8.58 -2.90
CA PHE A 517 -17.37 7.26 -2.29
C PHE A 517 -18.55 6.49 -2.89
N ASN A 518 -18.26 5.36 -3.54
CA ASN A 518 -19.21 4.64 -4.39
C ASN A 518 -19.50 3.24 -3.85
N ALA A 519 -20.67 2.71 -4.22
CA ALA A 519 -20.99 1.28 -4.09
C ALA A 519 -21.41 0.71 -5.44
N LEU A 520 -20.73 -0.35 -5.87
CA LEU A 520 -21.07 -1.15 -7.05
C LEU A 520 -21.79 -2.45 -6.63
N ASP A 521 -22.62 -2.99 -7.52
CA ASP A 521 -23.02 -4.39 -7.44
C ASP A 521 -21.79 -5.26 -7.74
N ALA A 522 -21.36 -6.06 -6.77
CA ALA A 522 -20.14 -6.85 -6.84
C ALA A 522 -20.16 -7.90 -7.98
N ARG A 523 -21.34 -8.25 -8.51
CA ARG A 523 -21.49 -9.28 -9.53
C ARG A 523 -21.31 -8.76 -10.96
N ASN A 524 -21.55 -7.47 -11.19
CA ASN A 524 -21.60 -6.90 -12.54
C ASN A 524 -21.02 -5.48 -12.67
N GLY A 525 -20.54 -4.86 -11.59
CA GLY A 525 -19.91 -3.54 -11.63
C GLY A 525 -20.88 -2.36 -11.79
N LYS A 526 -22.20 -2.58 -11.75
CA LYS A 526 -23.18 -1.50 -11.84
C LYS A 526 -23.11 -0.62 -10.61
N LYS A 527 -22.91 0.69 -10.80
CA LYS A 527 -22.98 1.68 -9.71
C LYS A 527 -24.40 1.77 -9.15
N LEU A 528 -24.54 1.59 -7.83
CA LEU A 528 -25.82 1.58 -7.12
C LEU A 528 -25.99 2.77 -6.18
N TRP A 529 -24.88 3.34 -5.70
CA TRP A 529 -24.87 4.46 -4.77
C TRP A 529 -23.56 5.24 -4.88
N SER A 530 -23.62 6.54 -4.56
CA SER A 530 -22.48 7.43 -4.49
C SER A 530 -22.75 8.57 -3.51
N PHE A 531 -21.71 9.04 -2.82
CA PHE A 531 -21.72 10.24 -1.99
C PHE A 531 -20.39 10.96 -2.17
N ASN A 532 -20.40 12.29 -2.33
CA ASN A 532 -19.18 13.08 -2.43
C ASN A 532 -18.81 13.68 -1.05
N CYS A 533 -17.63 13.35 -0.54
CA CYS A 533 -17.16 13.80 0.78
C CYS A 533 -16.32 15.10 0.74
N GLY A 534 -16.18 15.75 -0.41
CA GLY A 534 -15.56 17.09 -0.55
C GLY A 534 -14.03 17.11 -0.64
N ALA A 535 -13.35 16.00 -0.37
CA ALA A 535 -11.91 15.77 -0.51
C ALA A 535 -11.68 14.36 -1.08
N GLY A 536 -10.49 14.04 -1.57
CA GLY A 536 -10.20 12.73 -2.18
C GLY A 536 -10.50 11.57 -1.23
N ALA A 537 -11.25 10.59 -1.72
CA ALA A 537 -11.67 9.42 -0.96
C ALA A 537 -10.69 8.26 -1.24
N ASN A 538 -9.49 8.36 -0.67
CA ASN A 538 -8.37 7.45 -0.99
C ASN A 538 -7.96 6.52 0.17
N ALA A 539 -8.71 6.54 1.28
CA ALA A 539 -8.52 5.64 2.40
C ALA A 539 -9.02 4.20 2.11
N MET A 540 -8.96 3.35 3.13
CA MET A 540 -9.48 1.99 3.09
C MET A 540 -10.84 1.90 3.79
N PRO A 541 -11.97 1.69 3.08
CA PRO A 541 -13.28 1.62 3.71
C PRO A 541 -13.42 0.37 4.59
N VAL A 542 -14.11 0.50 5.72
CA VAL A 542 -14.36 -0.62 6.67
C VAL A 542 -15.85 -0.71 7.00
N SER A 543 -16.33 -1.89 7.42
CA SER A 543 -17.71 -2.05 7.89
C SER A 543 -17.76 -2.81 9.21
N TYR A 544 -18.74 -2.46 10.05
CA TYR A 544 -18.90 -2.99 11.40
C TYR A 544 -20.36 -2.88 11.86
N MET A 545 -20.69 -3.46 13.01
CA MET A 545 -22.00 -3.33 13.66
C MET A 545 -21.89 -2.58 14.99
N VAL A 546 -22.85 -1.70 15.29
CA VAL A 546 -23.10 -1.20 16.65
C VAL A 546 -24.60 -1.18 16.89
N GLY A 547 -25.05 -1.75 18.01
CA GLY A 547 -26.48 -1.76 18.35
C GLY A 547 -27.38 -2.36 17.26
N ASN A 548 -26.97 -3.48 16.65
CA ASN A 548 -27.66 -4.15 15.53
C ASN A 548 -27.79 -3.30 14.23
N LYS A 549 -27.06 -2.20 14.13
CA LYS A 549 -27.00 -1.36 12.94
C LYS A 549 -25.61 -1.46 12.29
N GLN A 550 -25.59 -1.71 10.98
CA GLN A 550 -24.40 -1.79 10.17
C GLN A 550 -23.96 -0.39 9.78
N TYR A 551 -22.66 -0.15 9.92
CA TYR A 551 -22.01 1.08 9.50
C TYR A 551 -20.94 0.76 8.45
N VAL A 552 -20.65 1.74 7.60
CA VAL A 552 -19.52 1.75 6.67
C VAL A 552 -18.76 3.05 6.89
N ALA A 553 -17.46 3.00 7.13
CA ALA A 553 -16.62 4.18 7.36
C ALA A 553 -15.62 4.38 6.22
N MET A 554 -15.39 5.64 5.84
CA MET A 554 -14.45 6.02 4.78
C MET A 554 -13.70 7.31 5.14
N GLY A 555 -12.37 7.28 5.06
CA GLY A 555 -11.51 8.45 5.24
C GLY A 555 -11.44 9.28 3.96
N CYS A 556 -11.62 10.58 4.08
CA CYS A 556 -11.58 11.55 2.99
C CYS A 556 -10.56 12.63 3.30
N GLY A 557 -9.30 12.34 2.94
CA GLY A 557 -8.15 13.21 3.16
C GLY A 557 -7.31 13.46 1.91
N GLY A 558 -7.69 12.92 0.74
CA GLY A 558 -6.85 12.95 -0.45
C GLY A 558 -5.67 11.99 -0.38
N ASN A 559 -4.75 12.12 -1.35
CA ASN A 559 -3.54 11.30 -1.46
C ASN A 559 -2.37 12.11 -2.05
N THR A 560 -1.21 12.01 -1.41
CA THR A 560 -0.03 12.84 -1.73
C THR A 560 0.63 12.47 -3.03
N GLN A 561 0.74 11.18 -3.30
CA GLN A 561 1.38 10.66 -4.50
C GLN A 561 0.67 11.09 -5.80
N LEU A 562 -0.66 11.20 -5.78
CA LEU A 562 -1.48 11.62 -6.93
C LEU A 562 -2.01 13.05 -6.84
N ASP A 563 -1.58 13.82 -5.83
CA ASP A 563 -2.03 15.19 -5.58
C ASP A 563 -3.56 15.38 -5.54
N PHE A 564 -4.27 14.41 -4.97
CA PHE A 564 -5.73 14.53 -4.81
C PHE A 564 -6.09 15.46 -3.66
N LYS A 565 -7.15 16.25 -3.85
CA LYS A 565 -7.59 17.30 -2.92
C LYS A 565 -7.60 16.82 -1.46
N ARG A 566 -6.88 17.55 -0.60
CA ARG A 566 -6.76 17.24 0.84
C ARG A 566 -8.02 17.54 1.64
N GLY A 567 -8.16 16.81 2.74
CA GLY A 567 -9.23 16.93 3.71
C GLY A 567 -8.80 16.32 5.04
N ASN A 568 -9.73 16.22 5.98
CA ASN A 568 -9.47 15.78 7.35
C ASN A 568 -10.72 15.14 7.98
N SER A 569 -11.51 14.43 7.16
CA SER A 569 -12.81 13.93 7.56
C SER A 569 -12.90 12.42 7.39
N LEU A 570 -13.33 11.71 8.43
CA LEU A 570 -13.83 10.35 8.31
C LEU A 570 -15.36 10.40 8.28
N PHE A 571 -15.96 9.97 7.18
CA PHE A 571 -17.40 9.86 7.05
C PHE A 571 -17.85 8.46 7.45
N VAL A 572 -18.90 8.37 8.28
CA VAL A 572 -19.52 7.11 8.65
C VAL A 572 -20.96 7.08 8.15
N TYR A 573 -21.31 6.01 7.44
CA TYR A 573 -22.58 5.85 6.75
C TYR A 573 -23.38 4.69 7.31
N THR A 574 -24.70 4.82 7.27
CA THR A 574 -25.64 3.74 7.65
C THR A 574 -26.96 3.88 6.90
N LEU A 575 -27.85 2.89 7.01
CA LEU A 575 -29.20 3.01 6.49
C LEU A 575 -29.98 4.02 7.35
N ALA A 576 -30.68 4.93 6.69
CA ALA A 576 -31.68 5.76 7.37
C ALA A 576 -32.73 4.86 8.04
N ASP A 577 -33.16 5.26 9.24
CA ASP A 577 -34.22 4.56 9.99
C ASP A 577 -35.58 4.64 9.29
#